data_AF-A0A978S9L3-F1
#
_entry.id   AF-A0A978S9L3-F1
#
_cell.length_a   1.000
_cell.length_b   1.000
_cell.length_c   1.000
_cell.angle_alpha   90.00
_cell.angle_beta   90.00
_cell.angle_gamma   90.00
#
_symmetry.space_group_name_H-M   'P 1'
#
loop_
_entity.id
_entity.type
_entity.pdbx_description
1 polymer ?
#
loop_
_entity_poly.entity_id
_entity_poly.type
_entity_poly.pdbx_seq_one_letter_code
_entity_poly.pdbx_strand_id
1 'polypeptide(L)'
;MDVSQLALSTIKILQAISDKALDGALGKIGSDLVDFLNKKFQGRFQIKGAKPEVLEAEILREAQGDNKFCEELERLVREYHHRERESNSPNISQSGVNISVNNNTGKVTGQEINNFFRHKHW
;
A
#
# COMPACT_ATOMS: atom_id res chain seq x y z
N MET A 1 5.42 -9.55 -9.27
CA MET A 1 5.73 -9.93 -7.89
C MET A 1 5.91 -11.44 -7.87
N ASP A 2 6.79 -12.01 -7.04
CA ASP A 2 6.87 -13.47 -6.95
C ASP A 2 5.56 -14.05 -6.38
N VAL A 3 5.17 -15.25 -6.82
CA VAL A 3 3.89 -15.88 -6.41
C VAL A 3 3.85 -16.16 -4.90
N SER A 4 4.98 -16.54 -4.30
CA SER A 4 5.08 -16.77 -2.86
C SER A 4 4.95 -15.46 -2.10
N GLN A 5 5.58 -14.39 -2.61
CA GLN A 5 5.39 -13.05 -2.06
C GLN A 5 3.95 -12.55 -2.21
N LEU A 6 3.28 -12.91 -3.31
CA LEU A 6 1.88 -12.56 -3.55
C LEU A 6 0.94 -13.25 -2.57
N ALA A 7 1.10 -14.56 -2.37
CA ALA A 7 0.33 -15.31 -1.38
C ALA A 7 0.54 -14.75 0.02
N LEU A 8 1.80 -14.56 0.45
CA LEU A 8 2.12 -13.99 1.76
C LEU A 8 1.56 -12.57 1.96
N SER A 9 1.65 -11.71 0.94
CA SER A 9 1.12 -10.34 1.00
C SER A 9 -0.40 -10.36 1.11
N THR A 10 -1.07 -11.27 0.39
CA THR A 10 -2.52 -11.47 0.48
C THR A 10 -2.93 -11.83 1.90
N ILE A 11 -2.26 -12.78 2.55
CA ILE A 11 -2.55 -13.18 3.93
C ILE A 11 -2.39 -12.00 4.90
N LYS A 12 -1.31 -11.23 4.78
CA LYS A 12 -1.08 -10.05 5.63
C LYS A 12 -2.17 -9.00 5.49
N ILE A 13 -2.65 -8.78 4.26
CA ILE A 13 -3.75 -7.85 4.00
C ILE A 13 -5.04 -8.37 4.65
N LEU A 14 -5.37 -9.65 4.48
CA LEU A 14 -6.55 -10.26 5.10
C LEU A 14 -6.53 -10.18 6.63
N GLN A 15 -5.36 -10.37 7.24
CA GLN A 15 -5.17 -10.18 8.68
C GLN A 15 -5.37 -8.72 9.06
N ALA A 16 -4.78 -7.78 8.33
CA ALA A 16 -4.92 -6.35 8.60
C ALA A 16 -6.38 -5.86 8.50
N ILE A 17 -7.16 -6.39 7.55
CA ILE A 17 -8.60 -6.10 7.40
C ILE A 17 -9.41 -6.73 8.54
N SER A 18 -9.00 -7.90 9.04
CA SER A 18 -9.69 -8.57 10.15
C SER A 18 -9.43 -7.90 11.49
N ASP A 19 -8.21 -7.40 11.72
CA ASP A 19 -7.79 -6.70 12.94
C ASP A 19 -8.23 -5.23 12.99
N LYS A 20 -8.45 -4.58 11.84
CA LYS A 20 -8.77 -3.15 11.76
C LYS A 20 -10.09 -2.93 11.05
N ALA A 21 -10.93 -2.06 11.62
CA ALA A 21 -11.99 -1.42 10.86
C ALA A 21 -11.34 -0.46 9.83
N LEU A 22 -11.09 -0.97 8.64
CA LEU A 22 -10.61 -0.17 7.51
C LEU A 22 -11.81 0.52 6.88
N ASP A 23 -11.90 1.83 7.02
CA ASP A 23 -12.91 2.66 6.36
C ASP A 23 -12.39 3.22 5.01
N GLY A 24 -13.31 3.67 4.17
CA GLY A 24 -12.99 4.33 2.90
C GLY A 24 -12.36 3.41 1.84
N ALA A 25 -11.42 3.94 1.05
CA ALA A 25 -10.87 3.25 -0.11
C ALA A 25 -10.09 1.96 0.24
N LEU A 26 -9.38 1.95 1.37
CA LEU A 26 -8.66 0.76 1.88
C LEU A 26 -9.63 -0.35 2.28
N GLY A 27 -10.73 0.00 2.96
CA GLY A 27 -11.79 -0.94 3.30
C GLY A 27 -12.43 -1.57 2.07
N LYS A 28 -12.70 -0.77 1.04
CA LYS A 28 -13.27 -1.26 -0.23
C LYS A 28 -12.34 -2.26 -0.92
N ILE A 29 -11.05 -1.94 -1.07
CA ILE A 29 -10.09 -2.85 -1.73
C ILE A 29 -9.93 -4.13 -0.91
N GLY A 30 -9.92 -4.01 0.42
CA GLY A 30 -9.90 -5.17 1.30
C GLY A 30 -11.12 -6.07 1.12
N SER A 31 -12.32 -5.49 1.02
CA SER A 31 -13.54 -6.25 0.71
C SER A 31 -13.46 -6.90 -0.67
N ASP A 32 -13.03 -6.16 -1.69
CA ASP A 32 -12.90 -6.67 -3.06
C ASP A 32 -11.94 -7.87 -3.12
N LEU A 33 -10.86 -7.84 -2.34
CA LEU A 33 -9.92 -8.96 -2.19
C LEU A 33 -10.57 -10.17 -1.51
N VAL A 34 -11.31 -9.96 -0.42
CA VAL A 34 -12.05 -11.03 0.28
C VAL A 34 -13.11 -11.66 -0.63
N ASP A 35 -13.89 -10.84 -1.34
CA ASP A 35 -14.90 -11.27 -2.29
C ASP A 35 -14.30 -12.04 -3.47
N PHE A 36 -13.18 -11.55 -4.00
CA PHE A 36 -12.45 -12.23 -5.07
C PHE A 36 -12.03 -13.64 -4.67
N LEU A 37 -11.40 -13.77 -3.49
CA LEU A 37 -10.98 -15.07 -2.99
C LEU A 37 -12.19 -15.97 -2.67
N ASN A 38 -13.24 -15.43 -2.04
CA ASN A 38 -14.45 -16.21 -1.71
C ASN A 38 -15.11 -16.76 -2.97
N LYS A 39 -15.19 -15.98 -4.05
CA LYS A 39 -15.70 -16.44 -5.35
C LYS A 39 -14.80 -17.50 -5.96
N LYS A 40 -13.48 -17.29 -5.92
CA LYS A 40 -12.52 -18.24 -6.50
C LYS A 40 -12.57 -19.61 -5.81
N PHE A 41 -12.68 -19.60 -4.49
CA PHE A 41 -12.68 -20.80 -3.65
C PHE A 41 -14.08 -21.29 -3.27
N GLN A 42 -15.12 -20.72 -3.87
CA GLN A 42 -16.51 -21.06 -3.56
C GLN A 42 -16.75 -22.56 -3.70
N GLY A 43 -17.23 -23.19 -2.64
CA GLY A 43 -17.52 -24.63 -2.59
C GLY A 43 -16.28 -25.54 -2.51
N ARG A 44 -15.07 -24.99 -2.46
CA ARG A 44 -13.81 -25.76 -2.37
C ARG A 44 -13.06 -25.49 -1.06
N PHE A 45 -13.02 -24.23 -0.62
CA PHE A 45 -12.28 -23.84 0.56
C PHE A 45 -13.01 -22.70 1.29
N GLN A 46 -13.22 -22.86 2.60
CA GLN A 46 -13.76 -21.79 3.43
C GLN A 46 -12.62 -20.89 3.89
N ILE A 47 -12.63 -19.64 3.41
CA ILE A 47 -11.62 -18.63 3.79
C ILE A 47 -11.83 -18.19 5.23
N LYS A 48 -13.10 -18.00 5.64
CA LYS A 48 -13.44 -17.55 6.98
C LYS A 48 -13.12 -18.65 7.99
N GLY A 49 -12.17 -18.39 8.89
CA GLY A 49 -11.72 -19.34 9.91
C GLY A 49 -10.65 -20.33 9.44
N ALA A 50 -10.19 -20.24 8.18
CA ALA A 50 -9.02 -20.98 7.75
C ALA A 50 -7.76 -20.50 8.49
N LYS A 51 -6.86 -21.44 8.78
CA LYS A 51 -5.52 -21.09 9.28
C LYS A 51 -4.75 -20.34 8.19
N PRO A 52 -3.99 -19.29 8.53
CA PRO A 52 -3.22 -18.51 7.56
C PRO A 52 -2.32 -19.37 6.67
N GLU A 53 -1.65 -20.38 7.21
CA GLU A 53 -0.72 -21.22 6.42
C GLU A 53 -1.46 -22.08 5.40
N VAL A 54 -2.67 -22.53 5.73
CA VAL A 54 -3.50 -23.35 4.83
C VAL A 54 -4.05 -22.49 3.70
N LEU A 55 -4.53 -21.28 4.03
CA LEU A 55 -4.99 -20.34 3.03
C LEU A 55 -3.86 -19.88 2.11
N GLU A 56 -2.66 -19.64 2.65
CA GLU A 56 -1.47 -19.29 1.85
C GLU A 56 -1.13 -20.39 0.83
N ALA A 57 -1.09 -21.63 1.28
CA ALA A 57 -0.81 -22.78 0.42
C ALA A 57 -1.85 -22.93 -0.69
N GLU A 58 -3.13 -22.70 -0.39
CA GLU A 58 -4.21 -22.80 -1.37
C GLU A 58 -4.15 -21.67 -2.41
N ILE A 59 -3.85 -20.44 -1.97
CA ILE A 59 -3.61 -19.31 -2.87
C ILE A 59 -2.41 -19.58 -3.77
N LEU A 60 -1.31 -20.10 -3.21
CA LEU A 60 -0.09 -20.40 -3.94
C LEU A 60 -0.33 -21.49 -5.00
N ARG A 61 -1.02 -22.56 -4.62
CA ARG A 61 -1.41 -23.65 -5.53
C ARG A 61 -2.24 -23.13 -6.70
N GLU A 62 -3.23 -22.28 -6.42
CA GLU A 62 -4.12 -21.74 -7.44
C GLU A 62 -3.41 -20.71 -8.33
N ALA A 63 -2.56 -19.84 -7.77
CA ALA A 63 -1.78 -18.85 -8.53
C ALA A 63 -0.71 -19.48 -9.44
N GLN A 64 -0.20 -20.66 -9.09
CA GLN A 64 0.68 -21.43 -9.96
C GLN A 64 -0.05 -22.09 -11.14
N GLY A 65 -1.33 -22.43 -10.95
CA GLY A 65 -2.13 -23.14 -11.96
C GLY A 65 -3.03 -22.25 -12.82
N ASP A 66 -3.33 -21.03 -12.36
CA ASP A 66 -4.23 -20.09 -13.03
C ASP A 66 -3.59 -18.70 -13.11
N ASN A 67 -3.02 -18.40 -14.28
CA ASN A 67 -2.39 -17.10 -14.56
C ASN A 67 -3.36 -15.93 -14.39
N LYS A 68 -4.63 -16.10 -14.77
CA LYS A 68 -5.64 -15.03 -14.67
C LYS A 68 -5.95 -14.74 -13.21
N PHE A 69 -6.02 -15.77 -12.37
CA PHE A 69 -6.14 -15.60 -10.92
C PHE A 69 -4.93 -14.86 -10.35
N CYS A 70 -3.71 -15.25 -10.76
CA CYS A 70 -2.47 -14.62 -10.31
C CYS A 70 -2.41 -13.12 -10.68
N GLU A 71 -2.75 -12.77 -11.92
CA GLU A 71 -2.74 -11.38 -12.41
C GLU A 71 -3.76 -10.51 -11.65
N GLU A 72 -4.99 -10.98 -11.48
CA GLU A 72 -6.01 -10.24 -10.75
C GLU A 72 -5.69 -10.11 -9.26
N LEU A 73 -5.14 -11.17 -8.64
CA LEU A 73 -4.67 -11.12 -7.27
C LEU A 73 -3.53 -10.11 -7.10
N GLU A 74 -2.57 -10.11 -8.02
CA GLU A 74 -1.48 -9.14 -8.02
C GLU A 74 -2.00 -7.71 -8.16
N ARG A 75 -2.96 -7.47 -9.06
CA ARG A 75 -3.58 -6.16 -9.24
C ARG A 75 -4.19 -5.64 -7.94
N LEU A 76 -4.99 -6.46 -7.25
CA LEU A 76 -5.64 -6.09 -5.98
C LEU A 76 -4.63 -5.82 -4.87
N VAL A 77 -3.60 -6.68 -4.73
CA VAL A 77 -2.54 -6.51 -3.72
C VAL A 77 -1.73 -5.24 -3.96
N ARG A 78 -1.40 -4.93 -5.23
CA ARG A 78 -0.70 -3.68 -5.58
C ARG A 78 -1.56 -2.46 -5.30
N GLU A 79 -2.84 -2.51 -5.62
CA GLU A 79 -3.77 -1.41 -5.37
C GLU A 79 -3.91 -1.14 -3.87
N TYR A 80 -4.01 -2.19 -3.05
CA TYR A 80 -4.03 -2.07 -1.60
C TYR A 80 -2.77 -1.36 -1.07
N HIS A 81 -1.58 -1.83 -1.46
CA HIS A 81 -0.32 -1.22 -1.00
C HIS A 81 -0.13 0.22 -1.50
N HIS A 82 -0.64 0.54 -2.69
CA HIS A 82 -0.63 1.91 -3.17
C HIS A 82 -1.47 2.81 -2.27
N ARG A 83 -2.72 2.43 -1.98
CA ARG A 83 -3.62 3.19 -1.09
C ARG A 83 -3.14 3.24 0.36
N GLU A 84 -2.57 2.16 0.85
CA GLU A 84 -1.96 2.09 2.19
C GLU A 84 -0.84 3.13 2.32
N ARG A 85 0.02 3.24 1.30
CA ARG A 85 1.08 4.26 1.26
C ARG A 85 0.52 5.67 1.15
N GLU A 86 -0.48 5.90 0.30
CA GLU A 86 -1.15 7.21 0.20
C GLU A 86 -1.76 7.63 1.55
N SER A 87 -2.38 6.70 2.27
CA SER A 87 -3.06 6.97 3.54
C SER A 87 -2.09 7.17 4.70
N ASN A 88 -0.91 6.55 4.65
CA ASN A 88 0.14 6.69 5.67
C ASN A 88 1.18 7.77 5.33
N SER A 89 1.10 8.40 4.16
CA SER A 89 1.99 9.49 3.79
C SER A 89 1.56 10.76 4.54
N PRO A 90 2.45 11.46 5.27
CA PRO A 90 2.16 12.77 5.80
C PRO A 90 2.05 13.73 4.63
N ASN A 91 0.83 13.86 4.10
CA ASN A 91 0.33 14.92 3.24
C ASN A 91 1.41 15.78 2.56
N ILE A 92 2.14 15.22 1.59
CA ILE A 92 2.74 16.05 0.55
C ILE A 92 1.64 16.27 -0.46
N SER A 93 0.72 17.18 -0.13
CA SER A 93 -0.17 17.80 -1.10
C SER A 93 0.69 18.49 -2.15
N GLN A 94 1.12 17.76 -3.17
CA GLN A 94 1.45 18.37 -4.45
C GLN A 94 0.19 18.33 -5.32
N SER A 95 -0.70 19.27 -4.97
CA SER A 95 -1.30 20.11 -6.00
C SER A 95 -0.19 20.52 -6.95
N GLY A 96 -0.42 20.38 -8.26
CA GLY A 96 0.60 20.50 -9.30
C GLY A 96 1.44 21.77 -9.19
N VAL A 97 2.59 21.67 -8.51
CA VAL A 97 3.78 22.50 -8.71
C VAL A 97 4.98 21.61 -8.43
N ASN A 98 5.50 21.04 -9.50
CA ASN A 98 6.81 20.41 -9.57
C ASN A 98 7.89 21.47 -9.33
N ILE A 99 8.53 21.51 -8.16
CA ILE A 99 9.98 21.78 -8.03
C ILE A 99 10.48 21.08 -6.74
N SER A 100 11.06 19.89 -6.87
CA SER A 100 11.98 19.36 -5.86
C SER A 100 13.33 19.13 -6.54
N VAL A 101 14.13 20.19 -6.60
CA VAL A 101 15.54 20.10 -6.96
C VAL A 101 16.34 19.92 -5.68
N ASN A 102 16.83 18.69 -5.55
CA ASN A 102 18.16 18.33 -5.06
C ASN A 102 18.43 18.29 -3.54
N ASN A 103 18.86 17.10 -3.14
CA ASN A 103 19.60 16.74 -1.94
C ASN A 103 20.77 17.67 -1.62
N ASN A 104 21.06 17.74 -0.32
CA ASN A 104 22.31 18.17 0.26
C ASN A 104 23.54 17.66 -0.52
N THR A 105 24.47 18.54 -0.89
CA THR A 105 25.93 18.37 -0.76
C THR A 105 26.58 19.73 -1.01
N GLY A 106 27.41 20.18 -0.06
CA GLY A 106 27.90 21.55 0.01
C GLY A 106 28.71 22.01 -1.22
N LYS A 107 28.37 23.22 -1.68
CA LYS A 107 29.36 24.28 -1.89
C LYS A 107 28.64 25.63 -1.89
N VAL A 108 29.04 26.47 -0.95
CA VAL A 108 28.85 27.91 -0.87
C VAL A 108 28.87 28.56 -2.25
N THR A 109 27.83 29.30 -2.62
CA THR A 109 27.91 30.54 -3.42
C THR A 109 26.73 31.42 -3.03
N GLY A 110 27.05 32.66 -2.70
CA GLY A 110 26.29 33.53 -1.80
C GLY A 110 24.90 33.94 -2.26
N GLN A 111 24.04 34.17 -1.28
CA GLN A 111 23.32 35.44 -1.19
C GLN A 111 22.90 35.69 0.26
N GLU A 112 23.23 36.89 0.70
CA GLU A 112 23.26 37.40 2.07
C GLU A 112 21.90 37.34 2.76
N ILE A 113 21.84 36.71 3.93
CA ILE A 113 20.79 36.97 4.92
C ILE A 113 21.27 38.16 5.74
N ASN A 114 20.97 39.37 5.27
CA ASN A 114 21.37 40.59 5.97
C ASN A 114 20.24 41.09 6.88
N ASN A 115 20.51 40.95 8.18
CA ASN A 115 20.11 41.79 9.32
C ASN A 115 18.74 41.65 9.98
N PHE A 116 18.78 40.80 11.01
CA PHE A 116 18.41 41.09 12.41
C PHE A 116 19.04 42.42 12.94
N PHE A 117 18.37 43.10 13.88
CA PHE A 117 18.71 44.38 14.59
C PHE A 117 18.43 45.69 13.79
N ARG A 118 17.85 46.78 14.31
CA ARG A 118 17.92 47.38 15.65
C ARG A 118 16.90 48.56 15.77
N HIS A 119 16.39 48.79 16.98
CA HIS A 119 15.71 50.03 17.41
C HIS A 119 16.52 51.32 17.11
N LYS A 120 15.87 52.43 16.74
CA LYS A 120 15.70 53.68 17.54
C LYS A 120 15.24 54.89 16.69
N HIS A 121 14.43 55.72 17.35
CA HIS A 121 14.19 57.17 17.18
C HIS A 121 15.26 57.94 16.38
N TRP A 122 14.85 58.86 15.50
CA TRP A 122 14.58 60.29 15.76
C TRP A 122 13.73 60.84 14.61
#